data_AF-K6HAL2-F1
#
_entry.id   AF-K6HAL2-F1
#
_cell.length_a   1.000
_cell.length_b   1.000
_cell.length_c   1.000
_cell.angle_alpha   90.00
_cell.angle_beta   90.00
_cell.angle_gamma   90.00
#
_symmetry.space_group_name_H-M   'P 1'
#
loop_
_entity.id
_entity.type
_entity.pdbx_description
1 polymer ?
#
loop_
_entity_poly.entity_id
_entity_poly.type
_entity_poly.pdbx_seq_one_letter_code
_entity_poly.pdbx_strand_id
1 'polypeptide(L)'
;MEFKTTKRDLEAVFAKIQSQVEDATLPDEESVNRLARLARKMHQLADEDWMDEAEDFSHLAGQLLNAVKKGDVEGCVMLVESLDDAQSFCHRTFRD
;
A
#
# COMPACT_ATOMS: atom_id res chain seq x y z
N MET A 1 -12.07 15.75 -4.98
CA MET A 1 -10.79 16.01 -5.68
C MET A 1 -9.63 15.35 -4.94
N GLU A 2 -9.54 15.53 -3.62
CA GLU A 2 -8.47 14.98 -2.79
C GLU A 2 -8.34 13.45 -2.86
N PHE A 3 -9.46 12.71 -2.74
CA PHE A 3 -9.49 11.25 -2.89
C PHE A 3 -8.80 10.76 -4.18
N LYS A 4 -9.24 11.28 -5.34
CA LYS A 4 -8.70 10.85 -6.65
C LYS A 4 -7.20 11.12 -6.78
N THR A 5 -6.73 12.25 -6.26
CA THR A 5 -5.29 12.56 -6.25
C THR A 5 -4.53 11.62 -5.32
N THR A 6 -5.04 11.39 -4.11
CA THR A 6 -4.45 10.45 -3.15
C THR A 6 -4.40 9.03 -3.70
N LYS A 7 -5.46 8.58 -4.40
CA LYS A 7 -5.52 7.27 -5.06
C LYS A 7 -4.45 7.12 -6.13
N ARG A 8 -4.40 8.06 -7.07
CA ARG A 8 -3.41 8.03 -8.15
C ARG A 8 -1.98 8.05 -7.63
N ASP A 9 -1.71 8.89 -6.63
CA ASP A 9 -0.37 8.99 -6.04
C ASP A 9 0.01 7.73 -5.25
N LEU A 10 -0.96 7.09 -4.58
CA LEU A 10 -0.79 5.81 -3.89
C LEU A 10 -0.46 4.70 -4.89
N GLU A 11 -1.26 4.56 -5.94
CA GLU A 11 -1.06 3.56 -7.01
C GLU A 11 0.31 3.73 -7.68
N ALA A 12 0.71 4.96 -7.99
CA ALA A 12 2.01 5.23 -8.63
C ALA A 12 3.19 4.84 -7.72
N VAL A 13 3.11 5.14 -6.43
CA VAL A 13 4.15 4.76 -5.46
C VAL A 13 4.16 3.24 -5.25
N PHE A 14 2.99 2.61 -5.19
CA PHE A 14 2.88 1.17 -4.99
C PHE A 14 3.45 0.39 -6.18
N ALA A 15 3.13 0.79 -7.41
CA ALA A 15 3.71 0.18 -8.62
C ALA A 15 5.24 0.29 -8.66
N LYS A 16 5.81 1.41 -8.18
CA LYS A 16 7.27 1.56 -8.04
C LYS A 16 7.82 0.53 -7.04
N ILE A 17 7.18 0.36 -5.89
CA ILE A 17 7.59 -0.62 -4.87
C ILE A 17 7.51 -2.04 -5.43
N GLN A 18 6.42 -2.39 -6.12
CA GLN A 18 6.26 -3.70 -6.77
C GLN A 18 7.42 -4.01 -7.72
N SER A 19 7.83 -3.05 -8.56
CA SER A 19 8.98 -3.26 -9.46
C SER A 19 10.30 -3.50 -8.72
N GLN A 20 10.47 -3.01 -7.49
CA GLN A 20 11.68 -3.23 -6.70
C GLN A 20 11.72 -4.63 -6.09
N VAL A 21 10.59 -5.12 -5.57
CA VAL A 21 10.52 -6.48 -5.00
C VAL A 21 10.47 -7.59 -6.05
N GLU A 22 10.00 -7.32 -7.28
CA GLU A 22 10.09 -8.28 -8.40
C GLU A 22 11.53 -8.72 -8.69
N ASP A 23 12.49 -7.81 -8.52
CA ASP A 23 13.93 -8.08 -8.65
C ASP A 23 14.54 -8.68 -7.36
N ALA A 24 13.71 -9.12 -6.40
CA ALA A 24 14.10 -9.58 -5.07
C ALA A 24 14.97 -8.58 -4.29
N THR A 25 14.75 -7.27 -4.53
CA THR A 25 15.47 -6.21 -3.84
C THR A 25 14.63 -5.58 -2.73
N LEU A 26 15.31 -5.06 -1.71
CA LEU A 26 14.66 -4.30 -0.66
C LEU A 26 14.12 -2.99 -1.25
N PRO A 27 12.82 -2.68 -1.10
CA PRO A 27 12.29 -1.43 -1.61
C PRO A 27 12.81 -0.24 -0.80
N ASP A 28 12.89 0.93 -1.44
CA ASP A 28 13.46 2.11 -0.77
C ASP A 28 12.55 2.65 0.34
N GLU A 29 13.15 2.95 1.49
CA GLU A 29 12.39 3.38 2.69
C GLU A 29 11.56 4.63 2.43
N GLU A 30 12.03 5.56 1.59
CA GLU A 30 11.32 6.79 1.27
C GLU A 30 9.99 6.50 0.56
N SER A 31 10.01 5.64 -0.46
CA SER A 31 8.81 5.25 -1.21
C SER A 31 7.83 4.51 -0.32
N VAL A 32 8.32 3.60 0.52
CA VAL A 32 7.48 2.82 1.44
C VAL A 32 6.91 3.71 2.55
N ASN A 33 7.66 4.70 3.04
CA ASN A 33 7.15 5.69 3.97
C ASN A 33 6.04 6.53 3.34
N ARG A 34 6.24 6.95 2.08
CA ARG A 34 5.23 7.67 1.32
C ARG A 34 3.98 6.83 1.11
N LEU A 35 4.10 5.55 0.77
CA LEU A 35 2.97 4.62 0.66
C LEU A 35 2.20 4.57 1.98
N ALA A 36 2.86 4.34 3.12
CA ALA A 36 2.21 4.26 4.42
C ALA A 36 1.46 5.55 4.80
N ARG A 37 2.00 6.73 4.44
CA ARG A 37 1.30 8.01 4.64
C ARG A 37 0.06 8.15 3.76
N LEU A 38 0.18 7.78 2.48
CA LEU A 38 -0.93 7.84 1.53
C LEU A 38 -2.03 6.84 1.88
N ALA A 39 -1.67 5.64 2.35
CA ALA A 39 -2.61 4.61 2.78
C ALA A 39 -3.41 5.06 4.02
N ARG A 40 -2.76 5.66 5.03
CA ARG A 40 -3.47 6.26 6.17
C ARG A 40 -4.41 7.38 5.75
N LYS A 41 -3.96 8.23 4.83
CA LYS A 41 -4.80 9.29 4.27
C LYS A 41 -5.98 8.71 3.49
N MET A 42 -5.77 7.61 2.77
CA MET A 42 -6.83 6.90 2.05
C MET A 42 -7.89 6.37 3.00
N HIS A 43 -7.47 5.73 4.10
CA HIS A 43 -8.38 5.27 5.16
C HIS A 43 -9.20 6.44 5.75
N GLN A 44 -8.60 7.60 6.01
CA GLN A 44 -9.33 8.78 6.49
C GLN A 44 -10.36 9.34 5.48
N LEU A 45 -10.21 9.01 4.20
CA LEU A 45 -11.10 9.44 3.12
C LEU A 45 -12.08 8.33 2.72
N ALA A 46 -11.96 7.13 3.29
CA ALA A 46 -12.84 6.02 3.02
C ALA A 46 -14.21 6.30 3.62
N ASP A 47 -15.24 5.93 2.86
CA ASP A 47 -16.61 5.90 3.35
C ASP A 47 -16.88 4.57 4.07
N GLU A 48 -18.04 4.46 4.73
CA GLU A 48 -18.39 3.32 5.57
C GLU A 48 -18.41 1.98 4.81
N ASP A 49 -18.55 2.00 3.48
CA ASP A 49 -18.71 0.79 2.69
C ASP A 49 -17.39 0.01 2.53
N TRP A 50 -16.24 0.69 2.60
CA TRP A 50 -14.91 0.08 2.42
C TRP A 50 -13.85 0.59 3.40
N MET A 51 -14.29 1.21 4.50
CA MET A 51 -13.42 1.76 5.54
C MET A 51 -12.52 0.67 6.15
N ASP A 52 -13.08 -0.51 6.41
CA ASP A 52 -12.36 -1.63 7.03
C ASP A 52 -11.22 -2.13 6.12
N GLU A 53 -11.49 -2.28 4.81
CA GLU A 53 -10.44 -2.66 3.86
C GLU A 53 -9.37 -1.57 3.69
N ALA A 54 -9.76 -0.30 3.79
CA ALA A 54 -8.81 0.81 3.78
C ALA A 54 -7.92 0.81 5.04
N GLU A 55 -8.48 0.46 6.20
CA GLU A 55 -7.75 0.29 7.45
C GLU A 55 -6.73 -0.85 7.32
N ASP A 56 -7.16 -2.01 6.84
CA ASP A 56 -6.31 -3.18 6.64
C ASP A 56 -5.15 -2.88 5.68
N PHE A 57 -5.42 -2.24 4.53
CA PHE A 57 -4.38 -1.83 3.60
C PHE A 57 -3.38 -0.85 4.25
N SER A 58 -3.89 0.11 5.04
CA SER A 58 -3.06 1.04 5.81
C SER A 58 -2.20 0.33 6.86
N HIS A 59 -2.73 -0.70 7.51
CA HIS A 59 -1.99 -1.52 8.46
C HIS A 59 -0.85 -2.28 7.78
N LEU A 60 -1.15 -2.97 6.67
CA LEU A 60 -0.16 -3.69 5.87
C LEU A 60 0.95 -2.77 5.35
N ALA A 61 0.62 -1.58 4.88
CA ALA A 61 1.62 -0.59 4.45
C ALA A 61 2.53 -0.15 5.61
N GLY A 62 2.01 -0.09 6.83
CA GLY A 62 2.78 0.15 8.04
C GLY A 62 3.71 -1.02 8.39
N GLN A 63 3.25 -2.27 8.22
CA GLN A 63 4.08 -3.46 8.40
C GLN A 63 5.21 -3.51 7.37
N LEU A 64 4.94 -3.17 6.11
CA LEU A 64 5.95 -3.11 5.04
C LEU A 64 7.06 -2.12 5.39
N LEU A 65 6.71 -0.93 5.89
CA LEU A 65 7.70 0.04 6.34
C LEU A 65 8.59 -0.51 7.46
N ASN A 66 8.03 -1.29 8.39
CA ASN A 66 8.80 -1.91 9.45
C ASN A 66 9.71 -3.02 8.94
N ALA A 67 9.28 -3.82 7.96
CA ALA A 67 10.10 -4.84 7.32
C ALA A 67 11.30 -4.22 6.59
N VAL A 68 11.07 -3.14 5.84
CA VAL A 68 12.13 -2.38 5.15
C VAL A 68 13.19 -1.87 6.12
N LYS A 69 12.75 -1.25 7.23
CA LYS A 69 13.66 -0.76 8.27
C LYS A 69 14.50 -1.85 8.94
N LYS A 70 14.02 -3.09 8.91
CA LYS A 70 14.72 -4.26 9.45
C LYS A 70 15.60 -4.96 8.41
N GLY A 71 15.55 -4.54 7.14
CA GLY A 71 16.22 -5.23 6.04
C GLY A 71 15.62 -6.61 5.73
N ASP A 72 14.36 -6.84 6.10
CA ASP A 72 13.67 -8.12 5.93
C ASP A 72 13.08 -8.23 4.51
N VAL A 73 13.90 -8.69 3.56
CA VAL A 73 13.53 -8.77 2.13
C VAL A 73 12.37 -9.74 1.90
N GLU A 74 12.41 -10.93 2.52
CA GLU A 74 11.35 -11.94 2.38
C GLU A 74 10.02 -11.42 2.93
N GLY A 75 10.06 -10.78 4.11
CA GLY A 75 8.91 -10.10 4.67
C GLY A 75 8.38 -8.99 3.76
N CYS A 76 9.25 -8.22 3.10
CA CYS A 76 8.83 -7.19 2.15
C CYS A 76 8.10 -7.78 0.94
N VAL A 77 8.59 -8.89 0.37
CA VAL A 77 7.96 -9.56 -0.77
C VAL A 77 6.55 -10.03 -0.40
N MET A 78 6.41 -10.78 0.71
CA MET A 78 5.10 -11.27 1.17
C MET A 78 4.11 -10.14 1.46
N LEU A 79 4.58 -9.04 2.05
CA LEU A 79 3.73 -7.89 2.37
C LEU A 79 3.29 -7.12 1.12
N VAL A 80 4.14 -7.05 0.08
CA VAL A 80 3.76 -6.42 -1.19
C VAL A 80 2.73 -7.26 -1.94
N GLU A 81 2.86 -8.60 -1.95
CA GLU A 81 1.83 -9.49 -2.50
C GLU A 81 0.48 -9.31 -1.77
N SER A 82 0.51 -9.27 -0.43
CA SER A 82 -0.70 -9.06 0.39
C SER A 82 -1.36 -7.70 0.13
N LEU A 83 -0.56 -6.66 -0.07
CA LEU A 83 -1.05 -5.33 -0.45
C LEU A 83 -1.68 -5.32 -1.85
N ASP A 84 -1.10 -6.05 -2.80
CA ASP A 84 -1.65 -6.15 -4.15
C ASP A 84 -3.00 -6.86 -4.18
N ASP A 85 -3.12 -7.95 -3.41
CA ASP A 85 -4.38 -8.66 -3.23
C ASP A 85 -5.46 -7.77 -2.58
N ALA A 86 -5.11 -7.05 -1.51
CA ALA A 86 -6.01 -6.12 -0.84
C ALA A 86 -6.46 -4.99 -1.78
N GLN A 87 -5.54 -4.36 -2.52
CA GLN A 87 -5.88 -3.33 -3.51
C GLN A 87 -6.78 -3.88 -4.62
N SER A 88 -6.45 -5.07 -5.14
CA SER A 88 -7.22 -5.74 -6.17
C SER A 88 -8.63 -6.08 -5.72
N PHE A 89 -8.79 -6.52 -4.46
CA PHE A 89 -10.09 -6.73 -3.86
C PHE A 89 -10.88 -5.42 -3.80
N CYS A 90 -10.31 -4.35 -3.23
CA CYS A 90 -11.00 -3.06 -3.14
C CYS A 90 -11.44 -2.53 -4.52
N HIS A 91 -10.57 -2.63 -5.52
CA HIS A 91 -10.85 -2.18 -6.88
C HIS A 91 -11.94 -2.99 -7.60
N ARG A 92 -12.14 -4.25 -7.22
CA ARG A 92 -13.17 -5.12 -7.78
C ARG A 92 -14.51 -4.97 -7.07
N THR A 93 -14.47 -4.81 -5.74
CA THR A 93 -15.65 -4.81 -4.87
C THR A 93 -16.32 -3.43 -4.80
N PHE A 94 -15.53 -2.35 -4.70
CA PHE A 94 -16.03 -0.98 -4.42
C PHE A 94 -15.82 -0.04 -5.62
N ARG A 95 -16.05 -0.56 -6.83
CA ARG A 95 -15.74 0.15 -8.08
C ARG A 95 -16.74 1.26 -8.43
N ASP A 96 -17.87 1.31 -7.75
CA ASP A 96 -18.99 2.21 -8.03
C ASP A 96 -18.89 3.56 -7.30
#